data_AF-G0UI90-F1
#
_entry.id   AF-G0UI90-F1
#
_cell.length_a   1.000
_cell.length_b   1.000
_cell.length_c   1.000
_cell.angle_alpha   90.00
_cell.angle_beta   90.00
_cell.angle_gamma   90.00
#
_symmetry.space_group_name_H-M   'P 1'
#
loop_
_entity.id
_entity.type
_entity.pdbx_description
1 polymer ?
#
loop_
_entity_poly.entity_id
_entity_poly.type
_entity_poly.pdbx_seq_one_letter_code
_entity_poly.pdbx_strand_id
1 'polypeptide(L)'
;MATFYALAYVCITIILANFLTQVFPKIPQALWQIVGGILLASLPVANRFAITLDPEWFMMLVIAPLLFYEGQRTQANLISKHFRSIIGLAGVLAVLTVVVLMVFGHVAIGWALPFSLALAAIVTPTDATALESVTSGLDMTKDIKRSLSLESLFNDATGLVILELAVLWMNTGEFSFLHGFGEFLIVALGGVIAGGVAGFIFIYLRQHLLKAEYDDTVAHVLIYFIAPIVVFGVAEHVFGVSGIIAVVVMGVMSNVEQQQTQFMAPKLNHLTQVY
;
A
#
# COMPACT_ATOMS: atom_id res chain seq x y z
N MET A 1 -27.43 -1.71 0.46
CA MET A 1 -27.78 -3.15 0.44
C MET A 1 -26.97 -3.94 -0.58
N ALA A 2 -26.92 -3.55 -1.85
CA ALA A 2 -26.09 -4.23 -2.87
C ALA A 2 -24.60 -4.28 -2.51
N THR A 3 -24.03 -3.15 -2.09
CA THR A 3 -22.63 -3.04 -1.63
C THR A 3 -22.31 -3.94 -0.45
N PHE A 4 -23.22 -4.04 0.53
CA PHE A 4 -23.09 -4.94 1.68
C PHE A 4 -23.03 -6.41 1.24
N TYR A 5 -23.93 -6.85 0.36
CA TYR A 5 -23.91 -8.22 -0.15
C TYR A 5 -22.64 -8.50 -0.97
N ALA A 6 -22.18 -7.54 -1.76
CA ALA A 6 -20.93 -7.67 -2.52
C ALA A 6 -19.73 -7.89 -1.58
N LEU A 7 -19.57 -7.05 -0.55
CA LEU A 7 -18.52 -7.22 0.46
C LEU A 7 -18.64 -8.56 1.18
N ALA A 8 -19.86 -8.98 1.55
CA ALA A 8 -20.08 -10.27 2.19
C ALA A 8 -19.66 -11.44 1.29
N TYR A 9 -20.02 -11.44 0.00
CA TYR A 9 -19.62 -12.48 -0.94
C TYR A 9 -18.11 -12.49 -1.19
N VAL A 10 -17.46 -11.33 -1.26
CA VAL A 10 -16.00 -11.22 -1.35
C VAL A 10 -15.34 -11.82 -0.11
N CYS A 11 -15.80 -11.46 1.10
CA CYS A 11 -15.29 -12.03 2.34
C CYS A 11 -15.47 -13.55 2.41
N ILE A 12 -16.64 -14.07 2.04
CA ILE A 12 -16.90 -15.51 1.99
C ILE A 12 -15.95 -16.20 1.01
N THR A 13 -15.71 -15.61 -0.15
CA THR A 13 -14.79 -16.13 -1.16
C THR A 13 -13.36 -16.18 -0.65
N ILE A 14 -12.90 -15.14 0.04
CA ILE A 14 -11.57 -15.10 0.68
C ILE A 14 -11.46 -16.18 1.76
N ILE A 15 -12.48 -16.35 2.61
CA ILE A 15 -12.49 -17.39 3.65
C ILE A 15 -12.41 -18.79 3.03
N LEU A 16 -13.20 -19.06 1.98
CA LEU A 16 -13.17 -20.32 1.25
C LEU A 16 -11.81 -20.56 0.59
N ALA A 17 -11.22 -19.54 -0.04
CA ALA A 17 -9.88 -19.64 -0.62
C ALA A 17 -8.81 -19.97 0.43
N ASN A 18 -8.89 -19.37 1.63
CA ASN A 18 -8.00 -19.67 2.73
C ASN A 18 -8.14 -21.13 3.20
N PHE A 19 -9.38 -21.63 3.32
CA PHE A 19 -9.62 -23.02 3.68
C PHE A 19 -9.10 -23.98 2.61
N LEU A 20 -9.34 -23.70 1.33
CA LEU A 20 -8.82 -24.49 0.21
C LEU A 20 -7.29 -24.51 0.17
N THR A 21 -6.63 -23.41 0.54
CA THR A 21 -5.17 -23.35 0.66
C THR A 21 -4.66 -24.30 1.74
N GLN A 22 -5.37 -24.43 2.87
CA GLN A 22 -4.99 -25.39 3.93
C GLN A 22 -5.20 -26.85 3.50
N VAL A 23 -6.25 -27.13 2.71
CA VAL A 23 -6.54 -28.48 2.18
C VAL A 23 -5.55 -28.86 1.06
N PHE A 24 -5.19 -27.90 0.20
CA PHE A 24 -4.30 -28.07 -0.95
C PHE A 24 -3.06 -27.17 -0.83
N PRO A 25 -2.11 -27.48 0.09
CA PRO A 25 -0.98 -26.60 0.42
C PRO A 25 0.02 -26.41 -0.72
N LYS A 26 -0.06 -27.19 -1.80
CA LYS A 26 0.79 -27.03 -2.99
C LYS A 26 0.38 -25.87 -3.89
N ILE A 27 -0.85 -25.37 -3.73
CA ILE A 27 -1.40 -24.30 -4.57
C ILE A 27 -1.33 -22.99 -3.77
N PRO A 28 -0.66 -21.95 -4.30
CA PRO A 28 -0.57 -20.64 -3.66
C PRO A 28 -1.95 -20.03 -3.39
N GLN A 29 -2.10 -19.38 -2.25
CA GLN A 29 -3.35 -18.74 -1.82
C GLN A 29 -3.90 -17.76 -2.86
N ALA A 30 -3.02 -16.98 -3.50
CA ALA A 30 -3.39 -16.00 -4.51
C ALA A 30 -4.14 -16.63 -5.70
N LEU A 31 -3.76 -17.85 -6.11
CA LEU A 31 -4.46 -18.55 -7.20
C LEU A 31 -5.89 -18.94 -6.80
N TRP A 32 -6.09 -19.40 -5.56
CA TRP A 32 -7.43 -19.70 -5.06
C TRP A 32 -8.31 -18.45 -4.98
N GLN A 33 -7.74 -17.30 -4.61
CA GLN A 33 -8.45 -16.03 -4.56
C GLN A 33 -8.84 -15.54 -5.97
N ILE A 34 -7.93 -15.64 -6.95
CA ILE A 34 -8.21 -15.29 -8.36
C ILE A 34 -9.31 -16.19 -8.91
N VAL A 35 -9.19 -17.51 -8.76
CA VAL A 35 -10.20 -18.46 -9.23
C VAL A 35 -11.54 -18.22 -8.55
N GLY A 36 -11.54 -18.02 -7.23
CA GLY A 36 -12.74 -17.68 -6.46
C GLY A 36 -13.40 -16.39 -6.94
N GLY A 37 -12.61 -15.35 -7.22
CA GLY A 37 -13.10 -14.08 -7.79
C GLY A 37 -13.72 -14.24 -9.17
N ILE A 38 -13.09 -15.01 -10.06
CA ILE A 38 -13.63 -15.32 -11.40
C ILE A 38 -14.94 -16.10 -11.28
N LEU A 39 -14.99 -17.12 -10.42
CA LEU A 39 -16.21 -17.89 -10.18
C LEU A 39 -17.33 -17.01 -9.63
N LEU A 40 -17.03 -16.16 -8.65
CA LEU A 40 -17.98 -15.21 -8.08
C LEU A 40 -18.50 -14.25 -9.15
N ALA A 41 -17.62 -13.68 -9.98
CA ALA A 41 -18.01 -12.78 -11.07
C ALA A 41 -18.86 -13.47 -12.14
N SER A 42 -18.66 -14.77 -12.36
CA SER A 42 -19.44 -15.56 -13.33
C SER A 42 -20.86 -15.91 -12.84
N LEU A 43 -21.15 -15.79 -11.53
CA LEU A 43 -22.47 -16.13 -11.00
C LEU A 43 -23.51 -15.04 -11.36
N PRO A 44 -24.68 -15.43 -11.92
CA PRO A 44 -25.74 -14.49 -12.26
C PRO A 44 -26.25 -13.65 -11.08
N VAL A 45 -26.14 -14.19 -9.87
CA VAL A 45 -26.50 -13.50 -8.61
C VAL A 45 -25.53 -12.35 -8.32
N ALA A 46 -24.23 -12.51 -8.58
CA ALA A 46 -23.25 -11.45 -8.42
C ALA A 46 -23.45 -10.33 -9.46
N ASN A 47 -23.81 -10.69 -10.70
CA ASN A 47 -24.11 -9.74 -11.77
C ASN A 47 -25.35 -8.87 -11.50
N ARG A 48 -26.30 -9.32 -10.66
CA ARG A 48 -27.45 -8.50 -10.22
C ARG A 48 -27.06 -7.41 -9.23
N PHE A 49 -25.94 -7.58 -8.54
CA PHE A 49 -25.33 -6.58 -7.69
C PHE A 49 -24.13 -6.00 -8.43
N ALA A 50 -24.35 -5.41 -9.61
CA ALA A 50 -23.30 -4.83 -10.43
C ALA A 50 -22.31 -4.08 -9.53
N ILE A 51 -21.13 -4.68 -9.37
CA ILE A 51 -20.12 -4.30 -8.40
C ILE A 51 -19.41 -3.09 -8.99
N THR A 52 -20.00 -1.91 -8.88
CA THR A 52 -19.26 -0.66 -8.98
C THR A 52 -18.73 -0.37 -7.58
N LEU A 53 -17.77 -1.17 -7.13
CA LEU A 53 -16.93 -0.75 -6.02
C LEU A 53 -16.13 0.43 -6.56
N ASP A 54 -16.48 1.60 -6.07
CA ASP A 54 -15.74 2.80 -6.37
C ASP A 54 -14.29 2.60 -5.85
N PRO A 55 -13.28 2.63 -6.73
CA PRO A 55 -11.89 2.42 -6.35
C PRO A 55 -11.46 3.35 -5.22
N GLU A 56 -11.97 4.58 -5.19
CA GLU A 56 -11.64 5.55 -4.15
C GLU A 56 -12.10 5.10 -2.77
N TRP A 57 -13.34 4.60 -2.68
CA TRP A 57 -13.86 4.03 -1.43
C TRP A 57 -13.11 2.77 -1.00
N PHE A 58 -12.68 1.94 -1.96
CA PHE A 58 -11.87 0.76 -1.66
C PHE A 58 -10.49 1.15 -1.14
N MET A 59 -9.83 2.12 -1.78
CA MET A 59 -8.54 2.64 -1.35
C MET A 59 -8.64 3.25 0.05
N MET A 60 -9.67 4.07 0.30
CA MET A 60 -9.86 4.76 1.57
C MET A 60 -10.25 3.81 2.72
N LEU A 61 -11.15 2.85 2.49
CA LEU A 61 -11.69 2.00 3.57
C LEU A 61 -10.90 0.70 3.81
N VAL A 62 -10.19 0.20 2.80
CA VAL A 62 -9.49 -1.09 2.87
C VAL A 62 -7.98 -0.89 2.82
N ILE A 63 -7.48 -0.21 1.78
CA ILE A 63 -6.04 -0.10 1.53
C ILE A 63 -5.37 0.84 2.53
N ALA A 64 -5.94 2.02 2.80
CA ALA A 64 -5.35 2.98 3.74
C ALA A 64 -5.18 2.39 5.16
N PRO A 65 -6.18 1.75 5.79
CA PRO A 65 -5.99 1.09 7.08
C PRO A 65 -4.95 -0.04 7.06
N LEU A 66 -4.89 -0.81 5.97
CA LEU A 66 -3.91 -1.89 5.81
C LEU A 66 -2.48 -1.33 5.74
N LEU A 67 -2.26 -0.31 4.91
CA LEU A 67 -0.96 0.33 4.75
C LEU A 67 -0.51 1.09 5.99
N PHE A 68 -1.44 1.67 6.75
CA PHE A 68 -1.14 2.23 8.07
C PHE A 68 -0.61 1.17 9.03
N TYR A 69 -1.27 0.00 9.07
CA TYR A 69 -0.86 -1.12 9.90
C TYR A 69 0.51 -1.69 9.48
N GLU A 70 0.77 -1.81 8.18
CA GLU A 70 2.07 -2.23 7.65
C GLU A 70 3.16 -1.18 7.93
N GLY A 71 2.86 0.10 7.75
CA GLY A 71 3.73 1.22 8.09
C GLY A 71 4.12 1.18 9.57
N GLN A 72 3.17 0.88 10.45
CA GLN A 72 3.43 0.70 11.89
C GLN A 72 4.31 -0.49 12.24
N ARG A 73 4.56 -1.44 11.33
CA ARG A 73 5.47 -2.57 11.55
C ARG A 73 6.81 -2.37 10.85
N THR A 74 6.95 -1.29 10.08
CA THR A 74 8.12 -1.00 9.28
C THR A 74 9.14 -0.21 10.10
N GLN A 75 10.37 -0.70 10.17
CA GLN A 75 11.46 0.01 10.87
C GLN A 75 12.10 1.06 9.95
N ALA A 76 11.86 2.34 10.22
CA ALA A 76 12.37 3.47 9.42
C ALA A 76 13.91 3.42 9.19
N ASN A 77 14.67 2.95 10.17
CA ASN A 77 16.14 2.85 10.12
C ASN A 77 16.67 1.80 9.13
N LEU A 78 15.81 0.90 8.64
CA LEU A 78 16.19 -0.12 7.65
C LEU A 78 16.02 0.37 6.22
N ILE A 79 15.12 1.35 5.98
CA ILE A 79 14.88 1.96 4.67
C ILE A 79 16.09 2.82 4.26
N SER A 80 16.62 3.62 5.20
CA SER A 80 17.75 4.53 4.93
C SER A 80 19.06 3.80 4.60
N LYS A 81 19.27 2.59 5.13
CA LYS A 81 20.53 1.83 4.97
C LYS A 81 20.71 1.17 3.61
N HIS A 82 19.63 0.92 2.85
CA HIS A 82 19.70 0.21 1.57
C HIS A 82 19.32 1.07 0.35
N PHE A 83 19.05 2.36 0.56
CA PHE A 83 18.56 3.32 -0.45
C PHE A 83 19.30 3.28 -1.80
N ARG A 84 20.63 3.13 -1.82
CA ARG A 84 21.43 3.10 -3.07
C ARG A 84 21.27 1.82 -3.90
N SER A 85 21.19 0.64 -3.28
CA SER A 85 21.00 -0.63 -4.00
C SER A 85 19.59 -0.70 -4.59
N ILE A 86 18.64 -0.03 -3.94
CA ILE A 86 17.24 -0.06 -4.34
C ILE A 86 16.98 0.86 -5.54
N ILE A 87 17.62 2.04 -5.59
CA ILE A 87 17.54 2.95 -6.77
C ILE A 87 18.08 2.28 -8.05
N GLY A 88 19.13 1.45 -7.93
CA GLY A 88 19.76 0.82 -9.10
C GLY A 88 18.88 -0.25 -9.76
N LEU A 89 18.28 -1.15 -8.97
CA LEU A 89 17.49 -2.27 -9.49
C LEU A 89 16.04 -1.87 -9.78
N ALA A 90 15.39 -1.13 -8.87
CA ALA A 90 14.00 -0.72 -9.04
C ALA A 90 13.83 0.44 -10.05
N GLY A 91 14.88 1.22 -10.32
CA GLY A 91 14.83 2.28 -11.33
C GLY A 91 15.14 1.78 -12.73
N VAL A 92 16.38 1.33 -12.96
CA VAL A 92 16.89 1.07 -14.32
C VAL A 92 16.21 -0.13 -14.96
N LEU A 93 16.08 -1.24 -14.25
CA LEU A 93 15.46 -2.46 -14.80
C LEU A 93 13.95 -2.28 -15.01
N ALA A 94 13.26 -1.61 -14.09
CA ALA A 94 11.83 -1.33 -14.25
C ALA A 94 11.56 -0.43 -15.45
N VAL A 95 12.31 0.68 -15.59
CA VAL A 95 12.19 1.57 -16.74
C VAL A 95 12.50 0.84 -18.05
N LEU A 96 13.54 0.00 -18.07
CA LEU A 96 13.87 -0.81 -19.25
C LEU A 96 12.71 -1.75 -19.62
N THR A 97 12.18 -2.48 -18.64
CA THR A 97 11.03 -3.39 -18.83
C THR A 97 9.82 -2.65 -19.37
N VAL A 98 9.51 -1.47 -18.80
CA VAL A 98 8.41 -0.62 -19.26
C VAL A 98 8.62 -0.19 -20.71
N VAL A 99 9.81 0.29 -21.08
CA VAL A 99 10.11 0.73 -22.45
C VAL A 99 9.98 -0.43 -23.42
N VAL A 100 10.50 -1.62 -23.07
CA VAL A 100 10.39 -2.82 -23.90
C VAL A 100 8.93 -3.21 -24.11
N LEU A 101 8.13 -3.26 -23.04
CA LEU A 101 6.71 -3.60 -23.12
C LEU A 101 5.90 -2.53 -23.87
N MET A 102 6.21 -1.25 -23.69
CA MET A 102 5.57 -0.14 -24.43
C MET A 102 5.84 -0.27 -25.94
N VAL A 103 7.10 -0.44 -26.33
CA VAL A 103 7.49 -0.59 -27.74
C VAL A 103 6.88 -1.87 -28.32
N PHE A 104 6.90 -2.98 -27.58
CA PHE A 104 6.27 -4.23 -28.01
C PHE A 104 4.77 -4.06 -28.21
N GLY A 105 4.04 -3.48 -27.25
CA GLY A 105 2.60 -3.23 -27.37
C GLY A 105 2.27 -2.33 -28.55
N HIS A 106 3.07 -1.29 -28.79
CA HIS A 106 2.87 -0.40 -29.92
C HIS A 106 3.16 -1.09 -31.27
N VAL A 107 4.32 -1.74 -31.40
CA VAL A 107 4.78 -2.28 -32.70
C VAL A 107 4.13 -3.61 -33.04
N ALA A 108 4.02 -4.53 -32.08
CA ALA A 108 3.51 -5.89 -32.33
C ALA A 108 1.98 -5.97 -32.28
N ILE A 109 1.33 -5.17 -31.43
CA ILE A 109 -0.14 -5.22 -31.24
C ILE A 109 -0.84 -4.02 -31.91
N GLY A 110 -0.13 -2.91 -32.15
CA GLY A 110 -0.70 -1.71 -32.77
C GLY A 110 -1.41 -0.78 -31.79
N TRP A 111 -1.15 -0.92 -30.48
CA TRP A 111 -1.74 -0.05 -29.46
C TRP A 111 -1.18 1.37 -29.52
N ALA A 112 -1.98 2.36 -29.09
CA ALA A 112 -1.48 3.72 -28.92
C ALA A 112 -0.31 3.74 -27.90
N LEU A 113 0.70 4.57 -28.14
CA LEU A 113 1.87 4.67 -27.27
C LEU A 113 1.53 4.99 -25.81
N PRO A 114 0.64 5.98 -25.50
CA PRO A 114 0.26 6.28 -24.12
C PRO A 114 -0.41 5.09 -23.41
N PHE A 115 -1.27 4.36 -24.13
CA PHE A 115 -1.95 3.17 -23.60
C PHE A 115 -0.98 2.01 -23.35
N SER A 116 -0.03 1.80 -24.28
CA SER A 116 1.01 0.78 -24.13
C SER A 116 1.92 1.10 -22.94
N LEU A 117 2.23 2.38 -22.73
CA LEU A 117 2.99 2.84 -21.57
C LEU A 117 2.23 2.61 -20.26
N ALA A 118 0.93 2.91 -20.21
CA ALA A 118 0.09 2.68 -19.04
C ALA A 118 0.02 1.19 -18.66
N LEU A 119 -0.21 0.31 -19.64
CA LEU A 119 -0.22 -1.14 -19.41
C LEU A 119 1.15 -1.66 -18.95
N ALA A 120 2.22 -1.20 -19.58
CA ALA A 120 3.58 -1.55 -19.17
C ALA A 120 3.86 -1.10 -17.73
N ALA A 121 3.41 0.09 -17.34
CA ALA A 121 3.53 0.63 -15.99
C ALA A 121 2.74 -0.19 -14.94
N ILE A 122 1.60 -0.76 -15.31
CA ILE A 122 0.77 -1.61 -14.42
C ILE A 122 1.39 -3.01 -14.25
N VAL A 123 1.96 -3.58 -15.32
CA VAL A 123 2.43 -4.97 -15.33
C VAL A 123 3.86 -5.13 -14.81
N THR A 124 4.69 -4.08 -14.90
CA THR A 124 6.11 -4.14 -14.52
C THR A 124 6.35 -4.24 -13.00
N PRO A 125 5.57 -3.60 -12.12
CA PRO A 125 5.71 -3.74 -10.69
C PRO A 125 5.58 -5.19 -10.21
N THR A 126 6.55 -5.64 -9.42
CA THR A 126 6.62 -7.00 -8.88
C THR A 126 6.31 -6.99 -7.39
N ASP A 127 5.27 -7.70 -6.99
CA ASP A 127 4.82 -7.78 -5.59
C ASP A 127 5.55 -8.90 -4.83
N ALA A 128 6.23 -8.53 -3.75
CA ALA A 128 6.91 -9.48 -2.87
C ALA A 128 5.94 -10.43 -2.15
N THR A 129 4.71 -10.00 -1.87
CA THR A 129 3.68 -10.81 -1.20
C THR A 129 3.17 -11.91 -2.13
N ALA A 130 3.03 -11.62 -3.43
CA ALA A 130 2.68 -12.61 -4.44
C ALA A 130 3.76 -13.71 -4.51
N LEU A 131 5.04 -13.35 -4.51
CA LEU A 131 6.14 -14.32 -4.46
C LEU A 131 6.16 -15.12 -3.14
N GLU A 132 5.90 -14.47 -2.00
CA GLU A 132 5.81 -15.16 -0.70
C GLU A 132 4.66 -16.18 -0.67
N SER A 133 3.53 -15.89 -1.33
CA SER A 133 2.42 -16.84 -1.43
C SER A 133 2.80 -18.12 -2.18
N VAL A 134 3.68 -18.01 -3.19
CA VAL A 134 4.17 -19.13 -4.01
C VAL A 134 5.32 -19.87 -3.35
N THR A 135 6.15 -19.16 -2.60
CA THR A 135 7.31 -19.71 -1.90
C THR A 135 7.00 -20.12 -0.46
N SER A 136 5.74 -20.00 -0.03
CA SER A 136 5.28 -20.43 1.29
C SER A 136 5.57 -21.93 1.49
N GLY A 137 6.43 -22.24 2.47
CA GLY A 137 6.93 -23.59 2.74
C GLY A 137 8.34 -23.90 2.22
N LEU A 138 8.99 -22.96 1.52
CA LEU A 138 10.42 -23.03 1.18
C LEU A 138 11.24 -22.19 2.18
N ASP A 139 12.37 -22.74 2.63
CA ASP A 139 13.30 -22.04 3.50
C ASP A 139 14.06 -20.97 2.72
N MET A 140 13.64 -19.71 2.89
CA MET A 140 14.29 -18.55 2.30
C MET A 140 14.96 -17.71 3.39
N THR A 141 16.24 -17.40 3.21
CA THR A 141 17.01 -16.59 4.17
C THR A 141 16.34 -15.23 4.38
N LYS A 142 16.32 -14.75 5.63
CA LYS A 142 15.74 -13.45 6.00
C LYS A 142 16.25 -12.29 5.15
N ASP A 143 17.51 -12.35 4.71
CA ASP A 143 18.12 -11.32 3.87
C ASP A 143 17.53 -11.28 2.45
N ILE A 144 17.21 -12.43 1.87
CA ILE A 144 16.58 -12.51 0.53
C ILE A 144 15.15 -11.99 0.61
N LYS A 145 14.36 -12.45 1.59
CA LYS A 145 13.00 -11.95 1.83
C LYS A 145 12.99 -10.42 2.01
N ARG A 146 13.95 -9.91 2.77
CA ARG A 146 14.09 -8.48 3.01
C ARG A 146 14.51 -7.71 1.76
N SER A 147 15.44 -8.23 0.96
CA SER A 147 15.85 -7.60 -0.29
C SER A 147 14.69 -7.51 -1.28
N LEU A 148 13.92 -8.59 -1.44
CA LEU A 148 12.76 -8.63 -2.33
C LEU A 148 11.65 -7.68 -1.88
N SER A 149 11.38 -7.61 -0.57
CA SER A 149 10.40 -6.66 -0.02
C SER A 149 10.81 -5.20 -0.27
N LEU A 150 12.10 -4.88 -0.16
CA LEU A 150 12.62 -3.54 -0.47
C LEU A 150 12.57 -3.23 -1.97
N GLU A 151 12.82 -4.22 -2.83
CA GLU A 151 12.72 -4.06 -4.29
C GLU A 151 11.27 -3.80 -4.73
N SER A 152 10.32 -4.59 -4.22
CA SER A 152 8.89 -4.46 -4.50
C SER A 152 8.36 -3.06 -4.14
N LEU A 153 8.71 -2.52 -2.97
CA LEU A 153 8.28 -1.19 -2.54
C LEU A 153 8.67 -0.07 -3.53
N PHE A 154 9.88 -0.13 -4.09
CA PHE A 154 10.35 0.90 -5.02
C PHE A 154 9.88 0.64 -6.45
N ASN A 155 9.68 -0.63 -6.84
CA ASN A 155 9.10 -0.98 -8.13
C ASN A 155 7.64 -0.47 -8.22
N ASP A 156 6.87 -0.60 -7.13
CA ASP A 156 5.51 -0.05 -7.04
C ASP A 156 5.49 1.47 -7.22
N ALA A 157 6.40 2.19 -6.52
CA ALA A 157 6.53 3.64 -6.68
C ALA A 157 6.92 4.03 -8.11
N THR A 158 7.84 3.29 -8.74
CA THR A 158 8.28 3.54 -10.11
C THR A 158 7.15 3.29 -11.11
N GLY A 159 6.40 2.20 -10.95
CA GLY A 159 5.22 1.89 -11.75
C GLY A 159 4.15 2.97 -11.65
N LEU A 160 3.87 3.48 -10.45
CA LEU A 160 2.92 4.57 -10.25
C LEU A 160 3.34 5.85 -10.99
N VAL A 161 4.61 6.25 -10.90
CA VAL A 161 5.13 7.46 -11.60
C VAL A 161 4.94 7.33 -13.12
N ILE A 162 5.27 6.16 -13.67
CA ILE A 162 5.17 5.92 -15.11
C ILE A 162 3.69 5.82 -15.52
N LEU A 163 2.83 5.27 -14.67
CA LEU A 163 1.38 5.24 -14.91
C LEU A 163 0.79 6.65 -14.93
N GLU A 164 1.16 7.52 -13.99
CA GLU A 164 0.75 8.94 -13.98
C GLU A 164 1.22 9.66 -15.26
N LEU A 165 2.47 9.46 -15.67
CA LEU A 165 3.01 9.98 -16.93
C LEU A 165 2.20 9.50 -18.15
N ALA A 166 1.80 8.22 -18.15
CA ALA A 166 1.01 7.65 -19.23
C ALA A 166 -0.41 8.24 -19.28
N VAL A 167 -1.07 8.38 -18.13
CA VAL A 167 -2.40 8.98 -18.01
C VAL A 167 -2.37 10.46 -18.41
N LEU A 168 -1.36 11.20 -17.96
CA LEU A 168 -1.16 12.60 -18.36
C LEU A 168 -1.00 12.69 -19.88
N TRP A 169 -0.15 11.85 -20.48
CA TRP A 169 0.02 11.80 -21.93
C TRP A 169 -1.27 11.42 -22.67
N MET A 170 -2.08 10.49 -22.13
CA MET A 170 -3.39 10.16 -22.70
C MET A 170 -4.35 11.35 -22.69
N ASN A 171 -4.32 12.17 -21.64
CA ASN A 171 -5.24 13.29 -21.45
C ASN A 171 -4.81 14.56 -22.21
N THR A 172 -3.51 14.84 -22.27
CA THR A 172 -2.97 16.06 -22.91
C THR A 172 -2.57 15.85 -24.36
N GLY A 173 -2.32 14.60 -24.77
CA GLY A 173 -1.75 14.25 -26.07
C GLY A 173 -0.24 14.49 -26.18
N GLU A 174 0.38 15.11 -25.18
CA GLU A 174 1.81 15.45 -25.16
C GLU A 174 2.57 14.61 -24.13
N PHE A 175 3.69 14.02 -24.56
CA PHE A 175 4.60 13.34 -23.65
C PHE A 175 5.57 14.35 -23.03
N SER A 176 5.44 14.58 -21.73
CA SER A 176 6.40 15.40 -20.97
C SER A 176 6.84 14.69 -19.71
N PHE A 177 8.00 14.01 -19.80
CA PHE A 177 8.62 13.34 -18.66
C PHE A 177 8.89 14.31 -17.50
N LEU A 178 9.43 15.50 -17.81
CA LEU A 178 9.78 16.49 -16.78
C LEU A 178 8.54 17.01 -16.05
N HIS A 179 7.43 17.20 -16.77
CA HIS A 179 6.19 17.66 -16.17
C HIS A 179 5.56 16.60 -15.28
N GLY A 180 5.38 15.36 -15.75
CA GLY A 180 4.78 14.31 -14.92
C GLY A 180 5.69 13.85 -13.78
N PHE A 181 7.01 13.84 -13.95
CA PHE A 181 7.94 13.62 -12.84
C PHE A 181 7.86 14.76 -11.79
N GLY A 182 7.68 16.00 -12.25
CA GLY A 182 7.46 17.16 -11.39
C GLY A 182 6.15 17.07 -10.61
N GLU A 183 5.04 16.71 -11.26
CA GLU A 183 3.74 16.50 -10.60
C GLU A 183 3.80 15.35 -9.59
N PHE A 184 4.38 14.21 -9.96
CA PHE A 184 4.62 13.10 -9.04
C PHE A 184 5.39 13.56 -7.80
N LEU A 185 6.48 14.32 -7.98
CA LEU A 185 7.27 14.85 -6.86
C LEU A 185 6.44 15.75 -5.95
N ILE A 186 5.59 16.61 -6.52
CA ILE A 186 4.71 17.50 -5.74
C ILE A 186 3.70 16.69 -4.93
N VAL A 187 3.00 15.74 -5.57
CA VAL A 187 1.99 14.89 -4.95
C VAL A 187 2.61 13.97 -3.88
N ALA A 188 3.80 13.41 -4.15
CA ALA A 188 4.52 12.54 -3.23
C ALA A 188 5.10 13.30 -2.03
N LEU A 189 5.83 14.40 -2.27
CA LEU A 189 6.38 15.23 -1.18
C LEU A 189 5.28 15.88 -0.36
N GLY A 190 4.21 16.34 -1.01
CA GLY A 190 3.01 16.82 -0.34
C GLY A 190 2.39 15.74 0.56
N GLY A 191 2.32 14.50 0.08
CA GLY A 191 1.89 13.34 0.87
C GLY A 191 2.79 13.08 2.08
N VAL A 192 4.12 13.17 1.91
CA VAL A 192 5.08 13.04 3.03
C VAL A 192 4.86 14.11 4.09
N ILE A 193 4.69 15.37 3.69
CA ILE A 193 4.46 16.49 4.61
C ILE A 193 3.12 16.31 5.34
N ALA A 194 2.04 16.04 4.59
CA ALA A 194 0.70 15.83 5.14
C ALA A 194 0.68 14.65 6.12
N GLY A 195 1.29 13.52 5.75
CA GLY A 195 1.46 12.35 6.62
C GLY A 195 2.29 12.63 7.85
N GLY A 196 3.34 13.45 7.71
CA GLY A 196 4.18 13.88 8.83
C GLY A 196 3.42 14.71 9.86
N VAL A 197 2.66 15.70 9.38
CA VAL A 197 1.78 16.54 10.22
C VAL A 197 0.69 15.68 10.87
N ALA A 198 0.04 14.81 10.11
CA ALA A 198 -0.99 13.91 10.63
C ALA A 198 -0.43 12.94 11.69
N GLY A 199 0.75 12.37 11.45
CA GLY A 199 1.46 11.52 12.42
C GLY A 199 1.78 12.25 13.72
N PHE A 200 2.27 13.49 13.63
CA PHE A 200 2.50 14.31 14.82
C PHE A 200 1.21 14.55 15.61
N ILE A 201 0.11 14.92 14.94
CA ILE A 201 -1.20 15.15 15.56
C ILE A 201 -1.72 13.85 16.20
N PHE A 202 -1.62 12.73 15.50
CA PHE A 202 -2.07 11.42 15.97
C PHE A 202 -1.34 10.99 17.24
N ILE A 203 -0.01 11.11 17.26
CA ILE A 203 0.83 10.81 18.42
C ILE A 203 0.48 11.76 19.58
N TYR A 204 0.36 13.06 19.32
CA TYR A 204 0.03 14.06 20.34
C TYR A 204 -1.32 13.77 20.99
N LEU A 205 -2.35 13.48 20.18
CA LEU A 205 -3.69 13.15 20.64
C LEU A 205 -3.68 11.89 21.51
N ARG A 206 -3.02 10.83 21.03
CA ARG A 206 -2.87 9.56 21.78
C ARG A 206 -2.18 9.77 23.12
N GLN A 207 -1.09 10.55 23.17
CA GLN A 207 -0.38 10.81 24.41
C GLN A 207 -1.17 11.68 25.40
N HIS A 208 -2.00 12.61 24.91
CA HIS A 208 -2.88 13.41 25.76
C HIS A 208 -4.02 12.58 26.35
N LEU A 209 -4.63 11.70 25.55
CA LEU A 209 -5.71 10.82 26.00
C LEU A 209 -5.24 9.79 27.04
N LEU A 210 -3.97 9.36 26.97
CA LEU A 210 -3.37 8.49 27.99
C LEU A 210 -3.00 9.22 29.29
N LYS A 211 -2.77 10.55 29.23
CA LYS A 211 -2.31 11.36 30.39
C LYS A 211 -3.45 11.99 31.17
N ALA A 212 -4.47 12.46 30.47
CA ALA A 212 -5.71 12.85 31.12
C ALA A 212 -6.44 11.54 31.45
N GLU A 213 -6.96 11.35 32.67
CA GLU A 213 -7.62 10.11 33.15
C GLU A 213 -8.86 9.65 32.34
N TYR A 214 -9.04 10.14 31.11
CA TYR A 214 -9.99 9.69 30.09
C TYR A 214 -9.49 8.42 29.36
N ASP A 215 -9.17 7.38 30.12
CA ASP A 215 -8.76 6.08 29.56
C ASP A 215 -9.99 5.29 29.06
N ASP A 216 -10.69 5.88 28.08
CA ASP A 216 -11.72 5.17 27.34
C ASP A 216 -11.04 4.35 26.24
N THR A 217 -10.95 3.04 26.48
CA THR A 217 -10.41 2.07 25.53
C THR A 217 -11.16 2.10 24.20
N VAL A 218 -12.47 2.39 24.20
CA VAL A 218 -13.29 2.46 22.99
C VAL A 218 -12.87 3.65 22.14
N ALA A 219 -12.63 4.81 22.75
CA ALA A 219 -12.16 6.00 22.05
C ALA A 219 -10.80 5.77 21.38
N HIS A 220 -9.87 5.12 22.07
CA HIS A 220 -8.55 4.79 21.52
C HIS A 220 -8.64 3.88 20.29
N VAL A 221 -9.48 2.84 20.35
CA VAL A 221 -9.69 1.91 19.23
C VAL A 221 -10.33 2.64 18.04
N LEU A 222 -11.33 3.48 18.28
CA LEU A 222 -12.00 4.24 17.22
C LEU A 222 -11.06 5.24 16.54
N ILE A 223 -10.23 5.96 17.31
CA ILE A 223 -9.22 6.88 16.75
C ILE A 223 -8.23 6.11 15.87
N TYR A 224 -7.77 4.95 16.32
CA TYR A 224 -6.85 4.11 15.56
C TYR A 224 -7.47 3.63 14.24
N PHE A 225 -8.76 3.29 14.24
CA PHE A 225 -9.47 2.84 13.04
C PHE A 225 -9.78 3.98 12.06
N ILE A 226 -10.20 5.14 12.57
CA ILE A 226 -10.64 6.28 11.74
C ILE A 226 -9.47 7.11 11.21
N ALA A 227 -8.36 7.19 11.94
CA ALA A 227 -7.19 8.00 11.54
C ALA A 227 -6.71 7.75 10.10
N PRO A 228 -6.44 6.51 9.64
CA PRO A 228 -6.02 6.28 8.26
C PRO A 228 -7.05 6.71 7.20
N ILE A 229 -8.35 6.54 7.50
CA ILE A 229 -9.45 6.94 6.61
C ILE A 229 -9.47 8.47 6.46
N VAL A 230 -9.41 9.19 7.58
CA VAL A 230 -9.44 10.66 7.59
C VAL A 230 -8.20 11.24 6.90
N VAL A 231 -7.02 10.70 7.20
CA VAL A 231 -5.76 11.21 6.62
C VAL A 231 -5.72 10.97 5.13
N PHE A 232 -6.15 9.78 4.66
CA PHE A 232 -6.27 9.50 3.24
C PHE A 232 -7.21 10.51 2.55
N GLY A 233 -8.44 10.64 3.04
CA GLY A 233 -9.44 11.51 2.44
C GLY A 233 -9.01 12.98 2.43
N VAL A 234 -8.42 13.47 3.53
CA VAL A 234 -7.93 14.84 3.61
C VAL A 234 -6.75 15.08 2.66
N ALA A 235 -5.79 14.17 2.61
CA ALA A 235 -4.64 14.30 1.71
C ALA A 235 -5.08 14.38 0.24
N GLU A 236 -5.94 13.47 -0.22
CA GLU A 236 -6.35 13.44 -1.62
C GLU A 236 -7.35 14.55 -1.97
N HIS A 237 -8.40 14.74 -1.16
CA HIS A 237 -9.52 15.60 -1.56
C HIS A 237 -9.34 17.06 -1.15
N VAL A 238 -8.61 17.33 -0.06
CA VAL A 238 -8.42 18.70 0.44
C VAL A 238 -7.10 19.27 -0.07
N PHE A 239 -6.04 18.46 -0.05
CA PHE A 239 -4.70 18.92 -0.43
C PHE A 239 -4.28 18.52 -1.85
N GLY A 240 -4.95 17.55 -2.49
CA GLY A 240 -4.57 17.05 -3.81
C GLY A 240 -3.22 16.34 -3.82
N VAL A 241 -2.82 15.73 -2.70
CA VAL A 241 -1.55 15.03 -2.53
C VAL A 241 -1.79 13.55 -2.26
N SER A 242 -0.75 12.72 -2.32
CA SER A 242 -0.92 11.26 -2.19
C SER A 242 -1.42 10.87 -0.79
N GLY A 243 -2.66 10.38 -0.70
CA GLY A 243 -3.24 9.86 0.54
C GLY A 243 -2.59 8.57 1.00
N ILE A 244 -2.20 7.72 0.06
CA ILE A 244 -1.42 6.49 0.31
C ILE A 244 -0.13 6.82 1.06
N ILE A 245 0.69 7.74 0.51
CA ILE A 245 1.96 8.13 1.13
C ILE A 245 1.73 8.80 2.48
N ALA A 246 0.72 9.66 2.60
CA ALA A 246 0.40 10.33 3.85
C ALA A 246 0.09 9.33 4.99
N VAL A 247 -0.72 8.30 4.69
CA VAL A 247 -1.09 7.27 5.67
C VAL A 247 0.10 6.36 6.02
N VAL A 248 0.93 5.98 5.05
CA VAL A 248 2.15 5.20 5.30
C VAL A 248 3.12 5.96 6.22
N VAL A 249 3.38 7.24 5.91
CA VAL A 249 4.26 8.09 6.72
C VAL A 249 3.73 8.24 8.15
N MET A 250 2.43 8.48 8.30
CA MET A 250 1.77 8.50 9.61
C MET A 250 1.98 7.18 10.38
N GLY A 251 1.83 6.03 9.70
CA GLY A 251 2.03 4.70 10.29
C GLY A 251 3.47 4.47 10.75
N VAL A 252 4.45 4.81 9.91
CA VAL A 252 5.87 4.68 10.23
C VAL A 252 6.26 5.58 11.42
N MET A 253 5.77 6.82 11.47
CA MET A 253 6.01 7.71 12.62
C MET A 253 5.41 7.17 13.91
N SER A 254 4.22 6.57 13.83
CA SER A 254 3.56 5.95 14.99
C SER A 254 4.35 4.76 15.54
N ASN A 255 5.05 3.99 14.69
CA ASN A 255 5.94 2.92 15.16
C ASN A 255 7.12 3.44 15.97
N VAL A 256 7.74 4.55 15.53
CA VAL A 256 8.92 5.14 16.19
C VAL A 256 8.59 5.55 17.62
N GLU A 257 7.40 6.12 17.84
CA GLU A 257 6.93 6.48 19.18
C GLU A 257 6.71 5.26 20.07
N GLN A 258 6.10 4.20 19.52
CA GLN A 258 5.82 2.96 20.24
C GLN A 258 7.10 2.24 20.70
N GLN A 259 8.15 2.27 19.88
CA GLN A 259 9.47 1.76 20.26
C GLN A 259 10.08 2.61 21.38
N GLN A 260 10.03 3.94 21.28
CA GLN A 260 10.59 4.83 22.31
C GLN A 260 9.91 4.67 23.68
N THR A 261 8.58 4.53 23.71
CA THR A 261 7.82 4.30 24.95
C THR A 261 8.17 2.95 25.59
N GLN A 262 8.33 1.88 24.80
CA GLN A 262 8.75 0.56 25.30
C GLN A 262 10.16 0.56 25.90
N PHE A 263 11.09 1.36 25.37
CA PHE A 263 12.44 1.49 25.95
C PHE A 263 12.50 2.38 27.21
N MET A 264 11.53 3.30 27.40
CA MET A 264 11.47 4.14 28.60
C MET A 264 10.80 3.45 29.79
N ALA A 265 9.85 2.54 29.57
CA ALA A 265 9.13 1.85 30.65
C ALA A 265 10.03 1.04 31.62
N PRO A 266 11.07 0.30 31.18
CA PRO A 266 12.01 -0.37 32.09
C PRO A 266 12.89 0.61 32.88
N LYS A 267 13.26 1.75 32.27
CA LYS A 267 14.10 2.78 32.91
C LYS A 267 13.35 3.51 34.04
N LEU A 268 12.06 3.77 33.86
CA LEU A 268 11.20 4.36 34.89
C LEU A 268 10.98 3.41 36.07
N ASN A 269 10.71 2.12 35.80
CA ASN A 269 10.55 1.11 36.87
C ASN A 269 11.82 0.93 37.71
N HIS A 270 13.01 1.07 37.11
CA HIS A 270 14.28 1.02 37.85
C HIS A 270 14.54 2.25 38.71
N LEU A 271 13.97 3.42 38.37
CA LEU A 271 14.14 4.66 39.15
C LEU A 271 13.12 4.76 40.29
N THR A 272 11.94 4.17 40.13
CA THR A 272 10.90 4.11 41.19
C THR A 272 11.14 3.00 42.22
N GLN A 273 12.04 2.05 41.96
CA GLN A 273 12.46 1.03 42.95
C GLN A 273 13.67 1.45 43.80
N VAL A 274 14.20 2.66 43.61
CA VAL A 274 15.37 3.18 44.35
C VAL A 274 14.97 4.20 45.44
N TYR A 275 13.67 4.40 45.66
CA TYR A 275 13.12 5.21 46.77
C TYR A 275 12.17 4.41 47.64
#